data_AF-A0A1G8V929-F1
#
_entry.id   AF-A0A1G8V929-F1
#
_cell.length_a   1.000
_cell.length_b   1.000
_cell.length_c   1.000
_cell.angle_alpha   90.00
_cell.angle_beta   90.00
_cell.angle_gamma   90.00
#
_symmetry.space_group_name_H-M   'P 1'
#
loop_
_entity.id
_entity.type
_entity.pdbx_description
1 polymer ?
#
loop_
_entity_poly.entity_id
_entity_poly.type
_entity_poly.pdbx_seq_one_letter_code
_entity_poly.pdbx_strand_id
1 'polypeptide(L)' 'MAQLSQREHELVAIGAAMGSNCIPCIEYHIPEAKKAGLSDEELSEAILLADKVRKVPARKVLEAADHMLGGDIPGE' A
#
# COMPACT_ATOMS: atom_id res chain seq x y z
N MET A 1 3.50 -15.67 21.22
CA MET A 1 3.69 -16.45 19.97
C MET A 1 3.09 -15.64 18.83
N ALA A 2 3.81 -15.44 17.73
CA ALA A 2 3.21 -14.85 16.54
C ALA A 2 2.15 -15.82 16.00
N GLN A 3 0.92 -15.33 15.79
CA GLN A 3 -0.18 -16.14 15.25
C GLN A 3 -0.16 -16.21 13.71
N LEU A 4 0.59 -15.32 13.06
CA LEU A 4 0.75 -15.28 11.62
C LEU A 4 1.98 -16.09 11.19
N SER A 5 1.86 -16.80 10.09
CA SER A 5 2.99 -17.32 9.31
C SER A 5 3.83 -16.19 8.75
N GLN A 6 5.07 -16.48 8.33
CA GLN A 6 5.92 -15.47 7.69
C GLN A 6 5.26 -14.90 6.42
N ARG A 7 4.58 -15.75 5.62
CA ARG A 7 3.85 -15.30 4.43
C ARG A 7 2.78 -14.27 4.77
N GLU A 8 1.96 -14.57 5.79
CA GLU A 8 0.90 -13.65 6.23
C GLU A 8 1.48 -12.37 6.83
N HIS A 9 2.55 -12.47 7.61
CA HIS A 9 3.27 -11.33 8.17
C HIS A 9 3.75 -10.38 7.06
N GLU A 10 4.44 -10.93 6.05
CA GLU A 10 4.96 -10.11 4.94
C GLU A 10 3.86 -9.49 4.09
N LEU A 11 2.75 -10.20 3.83
CA LEU A 11 1.60 -9.61 3.14
C LEU A 11 0.99 -8.43 3.92
N VAL A 12 0.85 -8.56 5.24
CA VAL A 12 0.38 -7.46 6.10
C VAL A 12 1.36 -6.29 6.07
N ALA A 13 2.67 -6.57 6.16
CA ALA A 13 3.70 -5.55 6.15
C ALA A 13 3.75 -4.79 4.81
N ILE A 14 3.64 -5.48 3.67
CA ILE A 14 3.56 -4.85 2.34
C ILE A 14 2.32 -3.97 2.23
N GLY A 15 1.15 -4.45 2.67
CA GLY A 15 -0.07 -3.65 2.69
C GLY A 15 0.07 -2.37 3.52
N ALA A 16 0.66 -2.46 4.70
CA ALA A 16 0.93 -1.32 5.58
C ALA A 16 1.96 -0.35 4.97
N ALA A 17 3.03 -0.87 4.36
CA ALA A 17 4.04 -0.08 3.69
C ALA A 17 3.46 0.71 2.50
N MET A 18 2.62 0.07 1.68
CA MET A 18 1.88 0.74 0.61
C MET A 18 0.95 1.82 1.17
N GLY A 19 0.13 1.49 2.18
CA GLY A 19 -0.82 2.44 2.77
C GLY A 19 -0.15 3.68 3.40
N SER A 20 1.07 3.53 3.91
CA SER A 20 1.86 4.62 4.53
C SER A 20 2.85 5.31 3.58
N ASN A 21 2.93 4.89 2.31
CA ASN A 21 3.94 5.36 1.35
C ASN A 21 5.40 5.17 1.82
N CYS A 22 5.70 4.11 2.58
CA CYS A 22 7.03 3.85 3.11
C CYS A 22 7.91 3.10 2.09
N ILE A 23 8.69 3.84 1.29
CA ILE A 23 9.65 3.27 0.33
C ILE A 23 10.63 2.27 0.96
N PRO A 24 11.38 2.60 2.03
CA PRO A 24 12.33 1.64 2.60
C PRO A 24 11.65 0.38 3.17
N CYS A 25 10.38 0.49 3.58
CA CYS A 25 9.60 -0.67 4.02
C CYS A 25 9.30 -1.62 2.84
N ILE A 26 8.93 -1.11 1.66
CA ILE A 26 8.71 -1.94 0.46
C ILE A 26 10.02 -2.59 0.00
N GLU A 27 11.12 -1.82 -0.02
CA GLU A 27 12.45 -2.33 -0.39
C GLU A 27 12.91 -3.47 0.53
N TYR A 28 12.52 -3.44 1.80
CA TYR A 28 12.80 -4.51 2.76
C TYR A 28 11.84 -5.70 2.64
N HIS A 29 10.52 -5.45 2.66
CA HIS A 29 9.53 -6.52 2.80
C HIS A 29 9.31 -7.32 1.50
N ILE A 30 9.55 -6.76 0.31
CA ILE A 30 9.41 -7.53 -0.95
C ILE A 30 10.40 -8.70 -1.02
N PRO A 31 11.72 -8.51 -0.79
CA PRO A 31 12.66 -9.62 -0.68
C PRO A 31 12.31 -10.65 0.40
N GLU A 32 11.91 -10.21 1.60
CA GLU A 32 11.54 -11.12 2.70
C GLU A 32 10.29 -11.94 2.36
N ALA A 33 9.30 -11.34 1.70
CA ALA A 33 8.11 -12.03 1.20
C ALA A 33 8.46 -13.14 0.20
N LYS A 34 9.39 -12.86 -0.72
CA LYS A 34 9.90 -13.86 -1.67
C LYS A 34 10.63 -15.00 -0.94
N LYS A 35 11.43 -14.70 0.09
CA LYS A 35 12.08 -15.71 0.94
C LYS A 35 11.07 -16.56 1.71
N ALA A 36 9.93 -15.98 2.07
CA ALA A 36 8.79 -16.69 2.66
C ALA A 36 7.98 -17.53 1.65
N GLY A 37 8.38 -17.50 0.37
CA GLY A 37 7.81 -18.30 -0.71
C GLY A 37 6.62 -17.67 -1.43
N LEU A 38 6.33 -16.38 -1.21
CA LEU A 38 5.28 -15.69 -1.97
C LEU A 38 5.71 -15.56 -3.44
N SER A 39 4.78 -15.84 -4.36
CA SER A 39 5.03 -15.70 -5.79
C SER A 39 4.95 -14.23 -6.23
N ASP A 40 5.50 -13.92 -7.40
CA ASP A 40 5.41 -12.57 -7.96
C ASP A 40 3.95 -12.19 -8.26
N GLU A 41 3.09 -13.16 -8.59
CA GLU A 41 1.66 -12.97 -8.79
C GLU A 41 0.94 -12.60 -7.49
N GLU A 42 1.21 -13.31 -6.39
CA GLU A 42 0.63 -13.01 -5.07
C GLU A 42 1.04 -11.62 -4.59
N LEU A 43 2.32 -11.26 -4.80
CA LEU A 43 2.84 -9.94 -4.46
C LEU A 43 2.21 -8.84 -5.31
N SER A 44 2.10 -9.05 -6.61
CA SER A 44 1.48 -8.11 -7.54
C SER A 44 0.01 -7.86 -7.18
N GLU A 45 -0.75 -8.93 -6.90
CA GLU A 45 -2.13 -8.82 -6.45
C GLU A 45 -2.26 -8.00 -5.16
N ALA A 46 -1.43 -8.30 -4.15
CA ALA A 46 -1.43 -7.57 -2.88
C ALA A 46 -1.07 -6.08 -3.05
N ILE A 47 -0.07 -5.77 -3.86
CA ILE A 47 0.35 -4.39 -4.16
C ILE A 47 -0.77 -3.63 -4.88
N LEU A 48 -1.37 -4.22 -5.91
CA LEU A 48 -2.45 -3.61 -6.68
C LEU A 48 -3.69 -3.37 -5.81
N LEU A 49 -4.03 -4.31 -4.92
CA LEU A 49 -5.11 -4.15 -3.96
C LEU A 49 -4.80 -3.02 -2.97
N ALA A 50 -3.61 -3.01 -2.38
CA ALA A 50 -3.20 -1.97 -1.43
C ALA A 50 -3.16 -0.58 -2.08
N ASP A 51 -2.69 -0.47 -3.32
CA ASP A 51 -2.68 0.79 -4.07
C ASP A 51 -4.10 1.33 -4.33
N LYS A 52 -5.06 0.46 -4.69
CA LYS A 52 -6.46 0.86 -4.83
C LYS A 52 -7.01 1.45 -3.54
N VAL A 53 -6.73 0.82 -2.39
CA VAL A 53 -7.16 1.34 -1.08
C VAL A 53 -6.46 2.65 -0.76
N ARG A 54 -5.14 2.73 -0.95
CA ARG A 54 -4.29 3.91 -0.70
C ARG A 54 -4.74 5.17 -1.46
N LYS A 55 -5.22 5.00 -2.70
CA LYS A 55 -5.69 6.12 -3.54
C LYS A 55 -6.93 6.80 -3.00
N VAL A 56 -7.79 6.11 -2.24
CA VAL A 56 -9.03 6.70 -1.69
C VAL A 56 -8.74 7.85 -0.71
N PRO A 57 -7.98 7.66 0.39
CA PRO A 57 -7.65 8.76 1.28
C PRO A 57 -6.80 9.83 0.60
N ALA A 58 -5.90 9.48 -0.32
CA ALA A 58 -5.12 10.46 -1.09
C ALA A 58 -6.02 11.41 -1.89
N ARG A 59 -7.02 10.87 -2.61
CA ARG A 59 -8.01 11.70 -3.31
C ARG A 59 -8.83 12.56 -2.36
N LYS A 60 -9.29 12.00 -1.25
CA LYS A 60 -10.10 12.77 -0.27
C LYS A 60 -9.35 13.95 0.34
N VAL A 61 -8.04 13.81 0.57
CA VAL A 61 -7.20 14.93 1.03
C VAL A 61 -7.12 16.01 -0.04
N LEU A 62 -6.96 15.63 -1.31
CA LEU A 62 -6.95 16.57 -2.43
C LEU A 62 -8.30 17.29 -2.58
N GLU A 63 -9.41 16.54 -2.57
CA GLU A 63 -10.78 17.09 -2.63
C GLU A 63 -11.03 18.09 -1.48
N ALA A 64 -10.60 17.76 -0.26
CA ALA A 64 -10.73 18.67 0.88
C ALA A 64 -9.92 19.97 0.69
N ALA A 65 -8.69 19.87 0.18
CA ALA A 65 -7.86 21.04 -0.11
C ALA A 65 -8.47 21.90 -1.24
N ASP A 66 -8.98 21.26 -2.29
CA ASP A 66 -9.63 21.92 -3.42
C ASP A 66 -10.89 22.69 -2.98
N HIS A 67 -11.73 22.07 -2.15
CA HIS A 67 -12.90 22.73 -1.57
C HIS A 67 -12.54 23.96 -0.73
N MET A 68 -11.38 23.97 -0.07
CA MET A 68 -10.92 25.15 0.67
C MET A 68 -10.45 26.28 -0.26
N LEU A 69 -10.06 25.97 -1.50
CA LEU A 69 -9.59 26.92 -2.50
C LEU A 69 -10.69 27.40 -3.46
N GLY A 70 -11.86 26.75 -3.48
CA GLY A 70 -12.99 27.15 -4.31
C GLY A 70 -13.39 26.16 -5.42
N GLY A 71 -12.75 24.99 -5.52
CA GLY A 71 -13.18 23.91 -6.42
C GLY A 71 -12.57 23.95 -7.83
N ASP A 72 -11.30 24.37 -7.97
CA ASP A 72 -10.66 24.68 -9.25
C ASP A 72 -9.40 23.84 -9.55
N ILE A 73 -9.02 22.87 -8.70
CA ILE A 73 -7.93 21.94 -9.02
C ILE A 73 -8.45 20.93 -10.06
N PRO A 74 -7.87 20.87 -11.27
CA PRO A 74 -8.24 19.86 -12.25
C PRO A 74 -7.93 18.47 -11.71
N GLY A 75 -8.96 17.62 -11.58
CA GLY A 75 -8.77 16.20 -11.27
C GLY A 75 -8.19 15.45 -12.49
N GLU A 76 -7.15 14.64 -12.25
CA GLU A 76 -6.61 13.67 -13.23
C GLU A 76 -7.57 12.50 -13.49
#